data_AF-A0A2G9UVJ9-F1
#
_entry.id   AF-A0A2G9UVJ9-F1
#
_cell.length_a   1.000
_cell.length_b   1.000
_cell.length_c   1.000
_cell.angle_alpha   90.00
_cell.angle_beta   90.00
_cell.angle_gamma   90.00
#
_symmetry.space_group_name_H-M   'P 1'
#
loop_
_entity.id
_entity.type
_entity.pdbx_description
1 polymer ?
#
loop_
_entity_poly.entity_id
_entity_poly.type
_entity_poly.pdbx_seq_one_letter_code
_entity_poly.pdbx_strand_id
1 'polypeptide(L)'
;MAYVLAKQKPNWEPGTKSGYHAITFGWIVDQIVRRTDPKGRSVGRFFKEEVADKYGNVMGWVYDLVYSSITLCCLGIDFHIGLPSSEEHTVSRLSMPSTAHLMKEIVHDPRVLIVLAILHLRPPTSIARKVRENPQWFKLEQDVNTFNDPELHGMEQVAALGITKARDMARLFSLMLSGKLFSKELVQQFKNPQISSGLDEIVMTPLPKGHGFLYERHPTAGKRWLVGHPGFGGSTVMMDVDEEIVIAYVTNGLKTGMGELTRTYRHLRDAVFECLEKSKEDAL
;
A
#
# COMPACT_ATOMS: atom_id res chain seq x y z
N MET A 1 -1.91 -19.77 -12.14
CA MET A 1 -1.99 -18.40 -12.68
C MET A 1 -0.68 -17.91 -13.32
N ALA A 2 0.46 -18.01 -12.63
CA ALA A 2 1.79 -17.63 -13.15
C ALA A 2 2.08 -18.09 -14.60
N TYR A 3 1.81 -19.36 -14.91
CA TYR A 3 1.99 -19.92 -16.26
C TYR A 3 1.15 -19.22 -17.33
N VAL A 4 -0.08 -18.83 -16.98
CA VAL A 4 -1.00 -18.12 -17.90
C VAL A 4 -0.43 -16.74 -18.21
N LEU A 5 0.02 -16.00 -17.18
CA LEU A 5 0.65 -14.69 -17.37
C LEU A 5 1.94 -14.77 -18.19
N ALA A 6 2.80 -15.75 -17.92
CA ALA A 6 4.06 -15.91 -18.65
C ALA A 6 3.87 -16.21 -20.15
N LYS A 7 2.74 -16.83 -20.52
CA LYS A 7 2.38 -17.11 -21.93
C LYS A 7 1.65 -15.95 -22.60
N GLN A 8 1.18 -14.98 -21.84
CA GLN A 8 0.40 -13.89 -22.39
C GLN A 8 1.30 -12.95 -23.19
N LYS A 9 0.89 -12.62 -24.42
CA LYS A 9 1.53 -11.54 -25.17
C LYS A 9 1.31 -10.21 -24.42
N PRO A 10 2.37 -9.42 -24.14
CA PRO A 10 2.22 -8.09 -23.56
C PRO A 10 1.23 -7.23 -24.38
N ASN A 11 0.41 -6.42 -23.71
CA ASN A 11 -0.55 -5.54 -24.38
C ASN A 11 0.14 -4.43 -25.18
N TRP A 12 1.39 -4.11 -24.84
CA TRP A 12 2.28 -3.17 -25.50
C TRP A 12 3.72 -3.65 -25.36
N GLU A 13 4.63 -3.06 -26.14
CA GLU A 13 6.06 -3.33 -26.03
C GLU A 13 6.59 -2.92 -24.64
N PRO A 14 7.25 -3.82 -23.89
CA PRO A 14 7.79 -3.49 -22.57
C PRO A 14 8.70 -2.26 -22.60
N GLY A 15 8.53 -1.36 -21.63
CA GLY A 15 9.29 -0.12 -21.53
C GLY A 15 8.70 1.07 -22.31
N THR A 16 7.74 0.85 -23.22
CA THR A 16 7.12 1.95 -24.00
C THR A 16 5.92 2.58 -23.31
N LYS A 17 5.19 1.79 -22.52
CA LYS A 17 3.97 2.20 -21.82
C LYS A 17 3.92 1.56 -20.44
N SER A 18 3.07 2.15 -19.62
CA SER A 18 2.95 1.86 -18.21
C SER A 18 1.49 1.61 -17.87
N GLY A 19 1.17 0.50 -17.23
CA GLY A 19 -0.18 0.18 -16.79
C GLY A 19 -0.17 -0.37 -15.37
N TYR A 20 -1.18 -0.04 -14.57
CA TYR A 20 -1.29 -0.56 -13.21
C TYR A 20 -1.73 -2.03 -13.18
N HIS A 21 -0.82 -2.92 -12.76
CA HIS A 21 -1.05 -4.36 -12.62
C HIS A 21 -1.77 -4.70 -11.31
N ALA A 22 -3.02 -4.24 -11.14
CA ALA A 22 -3.74 -4.25 -9.87
C ALA A 22 -3.71 -5.58 -9.08
N ILE A 23 -3.82 -6.72 -9.76
CA ILE A 23 -3.77 -8.06 -9.14
C ILE A 23 -2.58 -8.87 -9.65
N THR A 24 -2.26 -8.75 -10.94
CA THR A 24 -1.22 -9.58 -11.58
C THR A 24 0.19 -9.25 -11.10
N PHE A 25 0.42 -8.05 -10.56
CA PHE A 25 1.69 -7.67 -9.95
C PHE A 25 2.10 -8.69 -8.88
N GLY A 26 1.15 -9.10 -8.03
CA GLY A 26 1.47 -9.97 -6.91
C GLY A 26 1.86 -11.38 -7.32
N TRP A 27 1.21 -11.93 -8.35
CA TRP A 27 1.60 -13.22 -8.91
C TRP A 27 2.95 -13.17 -9.62
N ILE A 28 3.31 -12.04 -10.24
CA ILE A 28 4.63 -11.88 -10.86
C ILE A 28 5.71 -11.84 -9.77
N VAL A 29 5.51 -11.06 -8.71
CA VAL A 29 6.43 -10.96 -7.57
C VAL A 29 6.61 -12.30 -6.87
N ASP A 30 5.54 -13.04 -6.60
CA ASP A 30 5.61 -14.37 -5.98
C ASP A 30 6.52 -15.33 -6.77
N GLN A 31 6.44 -15.31 -8.09
CA GLN A 31 7.25 -16.18 -8.94
C GLN A 31 8.71 -15.75 -9.05
N ILE A 32 8.99 -14.45 -8.94
CA ILE A 32 10.36 -13.97 -8.82
C ILE A 32 10.95 -14.53 -7.52
N VAL A 33 10.27 -14.31 -6.38
CA VAL A 33 10.74 -14.76 -5.06
C VAL A 33 10.96 -16.27 -5.02
N ARG A 34 9.98 -17.07 -5.47
CA ARG A 34 10.11 -18.55 -5.48
C ARG A 34 11.28 -19.06 -6.31
N ARG A 35 11.66 -18.36 -7.37
CA ARG A 35 12.75 -18.77 -8.27
C ARG A 35 14.11 -18.28 -7.79
N THR A 36 14.17 -17.19 -7.03
CA THR A 36 15.41 -16.61 -6.53
C THR A 36 15.75 -17.04 -5.11
N ASP A 37 14.76 -17.39 -4.29
CA ASP A 37 14.97 -17.95 -2.96
C ASP A 37 15.55 -19.37 -3.05
N PRO A 38 16.74 -19.66 -2.48
CA PRO A 38 17.35 -20.99 -2.55
C PRO A 38 16.49 -22.11 -1.96
N LYS A 39 15.57 -21.79 -1.04
CA LYS A 39 14.63 -22.75 -0.44
C LYS A 39 13.34 -22.92 -1.26
N GLY A 40 13.16 -22.16 -2.34
CA GLY A 40 11.96 -22.19 -3.19
C GLY A 40 10.68 -21.79 -2.47
N ARG A 41 10.77 -21.02 -1.38
CA ARG A 41 9.60 -20.64 -0.56
C ARG A 41 8.66 -19.72 -1.33
N SER A 42 7.39 -19.77 -0.95
CA SER A 42 6.40 -18.79 -1.38
C SER A 42 6.74 -17.39 -0.87
N VAL A 43 6.20 -16.35 -1.51
CA VAL A 43 6.44 -14.98 -1.05
C VAL A 43 5.91 -14.73 0.36
N GLY A 44 4.74 -15.28 0.72
CA GLY A 44 4.19 -15.14 2.06
C GLY A 44 5.08 -15.81 3.11
N ARG A 45 5.55 -17.02 2.83
CA ARG A 45 6.47 -17.74 3.72
C ARG A 45 7.83 -17.06 3.83
N PHE A 46 8.40 -16.59 2.71
CA PHE A 46 9.65 -15.84 2.71
C PHE A 46 9.51 -14.57 3.55
N PHE A 47 8.46 -13.78 3.32
CA PHE A 47 8.21 -12.55 4.07
C PHE A 47 8.04 -12.83 5.57
N LYS A 48 7.26 -13.87 5.92
CA LYS A 48 7.08 -14.27 7.31
C LYS A 48 8.42 -14.59 7.98
N GLU A 49 9.22 -15.48 7.39
CA GLU A 49 10.45 -15.97 8.03
C GLU A 49 11.58 -14.92 8.02
N GLU A 50 11.79 -14.21 6.91
CA GLU A 50 12.94 -13.32 6.72
C GLU A 50 12.69 -11.88 7.14
N VAL A 51 11.43 -11.48 7.29
CA VAL A 51 11.03 -10.11 7.63
C VAL A 51 10.19 -10.07 8.91
N ALA A 52 8.99 -10.66 8.89
CA ALA A 52 8.04 -10.50 9.99
C ALA A 52 8.57 -11.12 11.31
N ASP A 53 9.01 -12.37 11.27
CA ASP A 53 9.49 -13.10 12.46
C ASP A 53 10.89 -12.65 12.86
N LYS A 54 11.78 -12.43 11.87
CA LYS A 54 13.18 -12.03 12.10
C LYS A 54 13.30 -10.70 12.84
N TYR A 55 12.47 -9.72 12.47
CA TYR A 55 12.45 -8.41 13.12
C TYR A 55 11.33 -8.28 14.17
N GLY A 56 10.51 -9.33 14.33
CA GLY A 56 9.36 -9.34 15.21
C GLY A 56 9.60 -9.88 16.63
N ASN A 57 10.60 -10.74 16.83
CA ASN A 57 10.93 -11.31 18.14
C ASN A 57 11.76 -10.36 19.04
N VAL A 58 11.56 -9.05 18.91
CA VAL A 58 12.30 -8.04 19.69
C VAL A 58 11.37 -7.44 20.72
N MET A 59 11.72 -7.55 22.00
CA MET A 59 11.03 -6.80 23.05
C MET A 59 11.52 -5.36 23.05
N GLY A 60 10.62 -4.41 23.26
CA GLY A 60 11.03 -3.05 23.54
C GLY A 60 9.94 -2.19 24.14
N TRP A 61 10.38 -1.05 24.65
CA TRP A 61 9.54 -0.10 25.34
C TRP A 61 8.86 0.82 24.32
N VAL A 62 7.53 0.86 24.36
CA VAL A 62 6.72 1.78 23.55
C VAL A 62 6.11 2.81 24.49
N TYR A 63 6.28 4.09 24.16
CA TYR A 63 5.58 5.18 24.83
C TYR A 63 4.22 5.40 24.17
N ASP A 64 3.15 5.17 24.93
CA ASP A 64 1.78 5.46 24.51
C ASP A 64 1.42 6.88 24.93
N LEU A 65 1.20 7.76 23.95
CA LEU A 65 0.83 9.15 24.19
C LEU A 65 -0.59 9.31 24.75
N VAL A 66 -1.50 8.39 24.45
CA VAL A 66 -2.90 8.44 24.92
C VAL A 66 -2.97 8.11 26.40
N TYR A 67 -2.20 7.11 26.83
CA TYR A 67 -2.18 6.66 28.22
C TYR A 67 -1.01 7.20 29.03
N SER A 68 -0.13 8.00 28.42
CA SER A 68 1.10 8.53 29.03
C SER A 68 1.92 7.44 29.74
N SER A 69 2.06 6.28 29.11
CA SER A 69 2.62 5.08 29.74
C SER A 69 3.70 4.43 28.87
N ILE A 70 4.67 3.79 29.53
CA ILE A 70 5.70 2.99 28.88
C ILE A 70 5.33 1.52 29.06
N THR A 71 5.09 0.81 27.96
CA THR A 71 4.77 -0.62 28.00
C THR A 71 5.83 -1.43 27.27
N LEU A 72 6.26 -2.54 27.89
CA LEU A 72 7.11 -3.53 27.24
C LEU A 72 6.23 -4.38 26.31
N CYS A 73 6.37 -4.19 25.01
CA CYS A 73 5.58 -4.91 24.02
C CYS A 73 6.49 -5.80 23.16
N CYS A 74 5.97 -6.95 22.72
CA CYS A 74 6.53 -7.64 21.57
C CYS A 74 6.45 -6.70 20.38
N LEU A 75 7.61 -6.29 19.88
CA LEU A 75 7.70 -5.42 18.73
C LEU A 75 7.68 -6.22 17.41
N GLY A 76 6.72 -7.15 17.33
CA GLY A 76 6.37 -7.89 16.12
C GLY A 76 6.24 -6.97 14.91
N ILE A 77 6.40 -7.52 13.71
CA ILE A 77 5.71 -6.96 12.55
C ILE A 77 4.52 -7.88 12.32
N ASP A 78 3.38 -7.50 12.86
CA ASP A 78 2.11 -8.18 12.60
C ASP A 78 1.60 -7.81 11.20
N PHE A 79 2.15 -8.49 10.21
CA PHE A 79 1.81 -8.34 8.80
C PHE A 79 1.74 -9.73 8.16
N HIS A 80 0.57 -10.07 7.64
CA HIS A 80 0.31 -11.36 7.03
C HIS A 80 0.11 -11.24 5.52
N ILE A 81 0.76 -12.15 4.81
CA ILE A 81 0.52 -12.48 3.40
C ILE A 81 0.13 -13.96 3.43
N GLY A 82 -1.17 -14.26 3.34
CA GLY A 82 -1.70 -15.57 3.72
C GLY A 82 -1.81 -15.68 5.25
N LEU A 83 -2.92 -15.20 5.80
CA LEU A 83 -3.20 -15.24 7.23
C LEU A 83 -3.46 -16.69 7.69
N PRO A 84 -2.80 -17.16 8.76
CA PRO A 84 -3.13 -18.46 9.36
C PRO A 84 -4.55 -18.45 9.93
N SER A 85 -5.28 -19.57 9.80
CA SER A 85 -6.65 -19.69 10.33
C SER A 85 -6.74 -19.47 11.84
N SER A 86 -5.66 -19.72 12.59
CA SER A 86 -5.58 -19.43 14.03
C SER A 86 -5.69 -17.93 14.34
N GLU A 87 -5.25 -17.06 13.43
CA GLU A 87 -5.21 -15.60 13.61
C GLU A 87 -6.47 -14.90 13.06
N GLU A 88 -7.42 -15.64 12.47
CA GLU A 88 -8.62 -15.07 11.85
C GLU A 88 -9.45 -14.22 12.83
N HIS A 89 -9.43 -14.59 14.12
CA HIS A 89 -10.10 -13.86 15.19
C HIS A 89 -9.59 -12.42 15.40
N THR A 90 -8.41 -12.09 14.85
CA THR A 90 -7.81 -10.75 14.96
C THR A 90 -8.26 -9.80 13.85
N VAL A 91 -8.89 -10.32 12.79
CA VAL A 91 -9.22 -9.56 11.58
C VAL A 91 -10.48 -8.73 11.81
N SER A 92 -10.35 -7.42 11.60
CA SER A 92 -11.51 -6.52 11.60
C SER A 92 -12.24 -6.57 10.26
N ARG A 93 -13.56 -6.66 10.30
CA ARG A 93 -14.41 -6.61 9.10
C ARG A 93 -14.32 -5.22 8.44
N LEU A 94 -14.07 -5.20 7.14
CA LEU A 94 -14.09 -3.99 6.32
C LEU A 94 -15.52 -3.57 5.98
N SER A 95 -15.84 -2.30 6.15
CA SER A 95 -17.11 -1.70 5.69
C SER A 95 -16.89 -0.79 4.49
N MET A 96 -17.79 -0.88 3.51
CA MET A 96 -17.81 0.02 2.37
C MET A 96 -18.32 1.41 2.79
N PRO A 97 -17.85 2.50 2.16
CA PRO A 97 -18.37 3.84 2.44
C PRO A 97 -19.84 3.94 2.02
N SER A 98 -20.67 4.60 2.86
CA SER A 98 -22.05 4.89 2.50
C SER A 98 -22.13 5.93 1.39
N THR A 99 -23.25 5.98 0.67
CA THR A 99 -23.51 7.01 -0.36
C THR A 99 -23.40 8.43 0.21
N ALA A 100 -23.84 8.64 1.45
CA ALA A 100 -23.70 9.93 2.13
C ALA A 100 -22.22 10.31 2.37
N HIS A 101 -21.38 9.33 2.72
CA HIS A 101 -19.94 9.56 2.88
C HIS A 101 -19.27 9.86 1.53
N LEU A 102 -19.60 9.09 0.49
CA LEU A 102 -19.16 9.34 -0.89
C LEU A 102 -19.47 10.79 -1.33
N MET A 103 -20.71 11.25 -1.13
CA MET A 103 -21.10 12.62 -1.50
C MET A 103 -20.31 13.67 -0.71
N LYS A 104 -20.07 13.45 0.59
CA LYS A 104 -19.25 14.34 1.41
C LYS A 104 -17.81 14.44 0.90
N GLU A 105 -17.21 13.32 0.51
CA GLU A 105 -15.85 13.29 -0.05
C GLU A 105 -15.79 14.02 -1.41
N ILE A 106 -16.79 13.85 -2.29
CA ILE A 106 -16.86 14.57 -3.58
C ILE A 106 -17.00 16.08 -3.38
N VAL A 107 -17.87 16.52 -2.46
CA VAL A 107 -18.05 17.95 -2.16
C VAL A 107 -16.76 18.55 -1.61
N HIS A 108 -16.03 17.80 -0.79
CA HIS A 108 -14.77 18.25 -0.22
C HIS A 108 -13.63 18.30 -1.25
N ASP A 109 -13.55 17.29 -2.12
CA ASP A 109 -12.52 17.22 -3.17
C ASP A 109 -13.12 16.67 -4.48
N PRO A 110 -13.50 17.55 -5.43
CA PRO A 110 -14.10 17.14 -6.70
C PRO A 110 -13.23 16.19 -7.54
N ARG A 111 -11.91 16.10 -7.27
CA ARG A 111 -11.03 15.14 -7.95
C ARG A 111 -11.42 13.69 -7.65
N VAL A 112 -12.09 13.43 -6.53
CA VAL A 112 -12.65 12.11 -6.22
C VAL A 112 -13.64 11.67 -7.29
N LEU A 113 -14.48 12.59 -7.79
CA LEU A 113 -15.42 12.29 -8.88
C LEU A 113 -14.70 11.92 -10.17
N ILE A 114 -13.58 12.59 -10.49
CA ILE A 114 -12.76 12.31 -11.67
C ILE A 114 -12.19 10.89 -11.58
N VAL A 115 -11.63 10.52 -10.42
CA VAL A 115 -11.11 9.16 -10.20
C VAL A 115 -12.22 8.11 -10.32
N LEU A 116 -13.40 8.36 -9.75
CA LEU A 116 -14.54 7.45 -9.87
C LEU A 116 -15.02 7.31 -11.32
N ALA A 117 -15.08 8.40 -12.08
CA ALA A 117 -15.41 8.38 -13.50
C ALA A 117 -14.37 7.56 -14.29
N ILE A 118 -13.09 7.78 -14.03
CA ILE A 118 -11.97 7.01 -14.59
C ILE A 118 -12.11 5.51 -14.32
N LEU A 119 -12.56 5.12 -13.12
CA LEU A 119 -12.67 3.70 -12.75
C LEU A 119 -13.95 3.03 -13.29
N HIS A 120 -15.05 3.77 -13.40
CA HIS A 120 -16.37 3.19 -13.69
C HIS A 120 -16.87 3.47 -15.13
N LEU A 121 -16.49 4.59 -15.74
CA LEU A 121 -16.97 5.01 -17.06
C LEU A 121 -16.00 4.59 -18.17
N ARG A 122 -15.67 3.29 -18.21
CA ARG A 122 -14.76 2.71 -19.21
C ARG A 122 -15.48 1.89 -20.27
N PRO A 123 -15.11 2.03 -21.56
CA PRO A 123 -15.64 1.18 -22.60
C PRO A 123 -15.44 -0.31 -22.28
N PRO A 124 -16.40 -1.19 -22.60
CA PRO A 124 -16.28 -2.63 -22.35
C PRO A 124 -15.05 -3.28 -22.97
N THR A 125 -14.56 -2.74 -24.09
CA THR A 125 -13.38 -3.23 -24.80
C THR A 125 -12.05 -2.75 -24.21
N SER A 126 -12.07 -1.79 -23.27
CA SER A 126 -10.87 -1.19 -22.71
C SER A 126 -10.08 -2.15 -21.82
N ILE A 127 -8.76 -1.97 -21.77
CA ILE A 127 -7.91 -2.76 -20.87
C ILE A 127 -8.24 -2.50 -19.39
N ALA A 128 -8.58 -1.27 -19.03
CA ALA A 128 -8.99 -0.92 -17.66
C ALA A 128 -10.21 -1.74 -17.21
N ARG A 129 -11.19 -1.95 -18.10
CA ARG A 129 -12.34 -2.85 -17.84
C ARG A 129 -11.88 -4.28 -17.57
N LYS A 130 -10.98 -4.82 -18.39
CA LYS A 130 -10.43 -6.18 -18.21
C LYS A 130 -9.70 -6.34 -16.89
N VAL A 131 -8.90 -5.35 -16.48
CA VAL A 131 -8.19 -5.36 -15.19
C VAL A 131 -9.18 -5.35 -14.02
N ARG A 132 -10.27 -4.58 -14.12
CA ARG A 132 -11.28 -4.51 -13.06
C ARG A 132 -12.10 -5.80 -12.95
N GLU A 133 -12.46 -6.41 -14.07
CA GLU A 133 -13.30 -7.61 -14.11
C GLU A 133 -12.51 -8.91 -13.91
N ASN A 134 -11.18 -8.85 -13.90
CA ASN A 134 -10.34 -10.03 -13.70
C ASN A 134 -9.36 -9.84 -12.55
N PRO A 135 -9.37 -10.76 -11.56
CA PRO A 135 -10.08 -12.03 -11.55
C PRO A 135 -11.52 -11.94 -11.01
N GLN A 136 -12.39 -12.86 -11.44
CA GLN A 136 -13.83 -12.88 -11.10
C GLN A 136 -14.14 -13.09 -9.61
N TRP A 137 -13.18 -13.62 -8.84
CA TRP A 137 -13.33 -13.81 -7.39
C TRP A 137 -13.11 -12.52 -6.60
N PHE A 138 -12.48 -11.51 -7.19
CA PHE A 138 -12.17 -10.25 -6.53
C PHE A 138 -13.31 -9.25 -6.76
N LYS A 139 -14.17 -9.09 -5.75
CA LYS A 139 -15.39 -8.27 -5.79
C LYS A 139 -15.42 -7.34 -4.58
N LEU A 140 -15.61 -6.05 -4.86
CA LEU A 140 -15.71 -4.98 -3.88
C LEU A 140 -16.99 -4.18 -4.16
N GLU A 141 -18.10 -4.76 -3.73
CA GLU A 141 -19.46 -4.24 -3.86
C GLU A 141 -20.05 -3.99 -2.46
N GLN A 142 -21.19 -3.30 -2.36
CA GLN A 142 -21.79 -2.99 -1.05
C GLN A 142 -22.10 -4.25 -0.23
N ASP A 143 -22.63 -5.28 -0.89
CA ASP A 143 -23.07 -6.52 -0.24
C ASP A 143 -22.03 -7.65 -0.32
N VAL A 144 -21.02 -7.51 -1.18
CA VAL A 144 -19.98 -8.52 -1.41
C VAL A 144 -18.61 -7.86 -1.32
N ASN A 145 -17.85 -8.20 -0.29
CA ASN A 145 -16.50 -7.70 -0.09
C ASN A 145 -15.54 -8.89 0.11
N THR A 146 -14.76 -9.19 -0.91
CA THR A 146 -13.73 -10.24 -0.93
C THR A 146 -12.76 -10.15 0.25
N PHE A 147 -12.45 -8.94 0.74
CA PHE A 147 -11.55 -8.75 1.89
C PHE A 147 -12.16 -9.13 3.24
N ASN A 148 -13.41 -9.60 3.26
CA ASN A 148 -14.08 -10.10 4.47
C ASN A 148 -14.29 -11.61 4.44
N ASP A 149 -13.72 -12.31 3.46
CA ASP A 149 -13.85 -13.75 3.29
C ASP A 149 -12.65 -14.47 3.94
N PRO A 150 -12.86 -15.20 5.06
CA PRO A 150 -11.80 -15.93 5.76
C PRO A 150 -11.05 -16.93 4.87
N GLU A 151 -11.72 -17.54 3.89
CA GLU A 151 -11.06 -18.49 2.98
C GLU A 151 -10.02 -17.79 2.09
N LEU A 152 -10.26 -16.51 1.78
CA LEU A 152 -9.36 -15.70 0.96
C LEU A 152 -8.24 -15.05 1.77
N HIS A 153 -8.41 -14.83 3.08
CA HIS A 153 -7.33 -14.32 3.93
C HIS A 153 -6.11 -15.25 3.94
N GLY A 154 -6.32 -16.57 3.86
CA GLY A 154 -5.26 -17.56 3.76
C GLY A 154 -4.56 -17.61 2.39
N MET A 155 -5.11 -16.95 1.36
CA MET A 155 -4.51 -16.94 0.03
C MET A 155 -3.34 -15.95 -0.05
N GLU A 156 -2.18 -16.43 -0.50
CA GLU A 156 -1.02 -15.58 -0.76
C GLU A 156 -1.19 -14.74 -2.04
N GLN A 157 -1.93 -13.62 -1.92
CA GLN A 157 -2.04 -12.59 -2.96
C GLN A 157 -1.45 -11.27 -2.47
N VAL A 158 -0.15 -11.07 -2.73
CA VAL A 158 0.61 -9.91 -2.24
C VAL A 158 0.18 -8.57 -2.82
N ALA A 159 -0.58 -8.54 -3.92
CA ALA A 159 -1.06 -7.28 -4.48
C ALA A 159 -2.23 -6.66 -3.70
N ALA A 160 -3.00 -7.48 -2.94
CA ALA A 160 -4.28 -7.01 -2.40
C ALA A 160 -4.66 -7.59 -1.04
N LEU A 161 -4.20 -8.78 -0.64
CA LEU A 161 -4.69 -9.50 0.54
C LEU A 161 -3.75 -9.41 1.75
N GLY A 162 -2.89 -8.39 1.80
CA GLY A 162 -2.06 -8.12 2.98
C GLY A 162 -2.91 -7.66 4.16
N ILE A 163 -2.73 -8.29 5.32
CA ILE A 163 -3.46 -7.94 6.56
C ILE A 163 -2.45 -7.46 7.60
N THR A 164 -2.61 -6.24 8.09
CA THR A 164 -1.69 -5.63 9.06
C THR A 164 -2.34 -4.48 9.82
N LYS A 165 -1.62 -3.96 10.82
CA LYS A 165 -1.98 -2.77 11.60
C LYS A 165 -1.11 -1.58 11.18
N ALA A 166 -1.58 -0.37 11.39
CA ALA A 166 -0.84 0.84 11.03
C ALA A 166 0.55 0.92 11.67
N ARG A 167 0.67 0.55 12.94
CA ARG A 167 1.97 0.52 13.66
C ARG A 167 2.97 -0.46 13.06
N ASP A 168 2.49 -1.64 12.67
CA ASP A 168 3.31 -2.74 12.16
C ASP A 168 3.75 -2.43 10.71
N MET A 169 2.85 -1.84 9.92
CA MET A 169 3.17 -1.28 8.61
C MET A 169 4.19 -0.13 8.72
N ALA A 170 4.02 0.82 9.66
CA ALA A 170 4.99 1.90 9.87
C ALA A 170 6.37 1.33 10.22
N ARG A 171 6.41 0.39 11.17
CA ARG A 171 7.65 -0.26 11.63
C ARG A 171 8.39 -0.96 10.51
N LEU A 172 7.69 -1.71 9.65
CA LEU A 172 8.30 -2.39 8.50
C LEU A 172 9.05 -1.40 7.60
N PHE A 173 8.41 -0.28 7.27
CA PHE A 173 9.02 0.76 6.44
C PHE A 173 10.07 1.57 7.21
N SER A 174 9.98 1.70 8.54
CA SER A 174 11.05 2.29 9.35
C SER A 174 12.32 1.43 9.36
N LEU A 175 12.19 0.10 9.38
CA LEU A 175 13.33 -0.82 9.25
C LEU A 175 13.99 -0.74 7.87
N MET A 176 13.19 -0.46 6.85
CA MET A 176 13.68 -0.16 5.51
C MET A 176 14.51 1.12 5.52
N LEU A 177 13.93 2.25 5.96
CA LEU A 177 14.65 3.53 6.03
C LEU A 177 15.90 3.45 6.90
N SER A 178 15.85 2.74 8.03
CA SER A 178 16.95 2.66 8.99
C SER A 178 18.18 1.91 8.46
N GLY A 179 18.12 1.27 7.29
CA GLY A 179 19.22 0.48 6.77
C GLY A 179 19.25 -0.98 7.27
N LYS A 180 18.24 -1.41 8.03
CA LYS A 180 18.22 -2.75 8.65
C LYS A 180 17.65 -3.81 7.71
N LEU A 181 16.62 -3.45 6.94
CA LEU A 181 16.02 -4.35 5.95
C LEU A 181 16.72 -4.24 4.58
N PHE A 182 17.00 -3.03 4.13
CA PHE A 182 17.75 -2.72 2.90
C PHE A 182 18.95 -1.84 3.22
N SER A 183 20.02 -1.88 2.42
CA SER A 183 21.14 -0.97 2.62
C SER A 183 20.70 0.48 2.39
N LYS A 184 21.35 1.44 3.08
CA LYS A 184 21.04 2.87 2.90
C LYS A 184 21.21 3.29 1.45
N GLU A 185 22.24 2.79 0.76
CA GLU A 185 22.51 3.07 -0.64
C GLU A 185 21.36 2.62 -1.55
N LEU A 186 20.75 1.47 -1.26
CA LEU A 186 19.57 1.00 -2.00
C LEU A 186 18.35 1.89 -1.72
N VAL A 187 18.11 2.24 -0.45
CA VAL A 187 16.99 3.12 -0.06
C VAL A 187 17.09 4.50 -0.74
N GLN A 188 18.31 5.04 -0.91
CA GLN A 188 18.52 6.30 -1.62
C GLN A 188 18.05 6.25 -3.08
N GLN A 189 18.08 5.09 -3.75
CA GLN A 189 17.56 4.94 -5.12
C GLN A 189 16.04 5.11 -5.19
N PHE A 190 15.34 4.95 -4.06
CA PHE A 190 13.89 5.10 -4.01
C PHE A 190 13.44 6.55 -3.91
N LYS A 191 14.34 7.53 -3.72
CA LYS A 191 13.99 8.95 -3.58
C LYS A 191 13.19 9.51 -4.75
N ASN A 192 13.45 9.00 -5.96
CA ASN A 192 12.81 9.49 -7.17
C ASN A 192 12.10 8.35 -7.91
N PRO A 193 10.91 8.62 -8.48
CA PRO A 193 10.22 7.64 -9.31
C PRO A 193 11.01 7.35 -10.59
N GLN A 194 11.04 6.08 -11.01
CA GLN A 194 11.62 5.66 -12.30
C GLN A 194 10.75 6.15 -13.48
N ILE A 195 9.44 6.15 -13.29
CA ILE A 195 8.45 6.67 -14.23
C ILE A 195 7.78 7.85 -13.54
N SER A 196 8.02 9.06 -14.02
CA SER A 196 7.54 10.31 -13.39
C SER A 196 6.61 11.14 -14.27
N SER A 197 6.52 10.79 -15.56
CA SER A 197 5.75 11.50 -16.58
C SER A 197 4.92 10.52 -17.40
N GLY A 198 3.93 11.07 -18.13
CA GLY A 198 2.98 10.29 -18.90
C GLY A 198 1.80 9.80 -18.07
N LEU A 199 0.78 9.31 -18.78
CA LEU A 199 -0.41 8.71 -18.18
C LEU A 199 -0.20 7.20 -18.03
N ASP A 200 -0.68 6.64 -16.94
CA ASP A 200 -0.82 5.19 -16.83
C ASP A 200 -2.03 4.72 -17.67
N GLU A 201 -1.86 3.66 -18.45
CA GLU A 201 -2.86 3.16 -19.41
C GLU A 201 -4.10 2.55 -18.72
N ILE A 202 -4.02 2.24 -17.42
CA ILE A 202 -5.13 1.67 -16.65
C ILE A 202 -5.85 2.76 -15.87
N VAL A 203 -5.11 3.56 -15.10
CA VAL A 203 -5.71 4.61 -14.25
C VAL A 203 -5.86 5.95 -14.96
N MET A 204 -5.31 6.13 -16.18
CA MET A 204 -5.43 7.32 -17.04
C MET A 204 -5.16 8.65 -16.35
N THR A 205 -4.28 8.61 -15.37
CA THR A 205 -3.77 9.75 -14.63
C THR A 205 -2.25 9.58 -14.52
N PRO A 206 -1.47 10.65 -14.30
CA PRO A 206 -0.09 10.50 -13.90
C PRO A 206 -0.02 9.60 -12.66
N LEU A 207 0.75 8.53 -12.75
CA LEU A 207 0.98 7.58 -11.66
C LEU A 207 2.48 7.34 -11.51
N PRO A 208 3.19 8.25 -10.82
CA PRO A 208 4.63 8.13 -10.67
C PRO A 208 4.98 6.88 -9.87
N LYS A 209 5.91 6.06 -10.38
CA LYS A 209 6.25 4.75 -9.81
C LYS A 209 7.66 4.30 -10.09
N GLY A 210 8.15 3.36 -9.28
CA GLY A 210 9.48 2.78 -9.40
C GLY A 210 9.73 1.77 -8.29
N HIS A 211 10.50 0.72 -8.58
CA HIS A 211 10.92 -0.30 -7.59
C HIS A 211 9.77 -0.96 -6.79
N GLY A 212 8.55 -1.00 -7.33
CA GLY A 212 7.35 -1.52 -6.65
C GLY A 212 6.58 -0.49 -5.81
N PHE A 213 7.06 0.75 -5.73
CA PHE A 213 6.41 1.85 -5.03
C PHE A 213 5.69 2.80 -5.98
N LEU A 214 4.69 3.47 -5.41
CA LEU A 214 4.05 4.67 -5.95
C LEU A 214 4.56 5.90 -5.19
N TYR A 215 4.37 7.07 -5.78
CA TYR A 215 4.92 8.31 -5.25
C TYR A 215 3.87 9.41 -5.21
N GLU A 216 3.90 10.21 -4.16
CA GLU A 216 3.10 11.43 -4.02
C GLU A 216 4.00 12.64 -3.77
N ARG A 217 3.49 13.83 -4.10
CA ARG A 217 4.26 15.07 -3.86
C ARG A 217 4.32 15.35 -2.36
N HIS A 218 5.50 15.75 -1.90
CA HIS A 218 5.66 16.25 -0.54
C HIS A 218 4.78 17.49 -0.33
N PRO A 219 4.00 17.60 0.76
CA PRO A 219 3.05 18.68 0.96
C PRO A 219 3.68 20.08 1.03
N THR A 220 4.85 20.20 1.67
CA THR A 220 5.51 21.51 1.89
C THR A 220 6.88 21.67 1.20
N ALA A 221 7.66 20.60 1.00
CA ALA A 221 9.03 20.66 0.46
C ALA A 221 9.12 20.72 -1.09
N GLY A 222 8.18 21.41 -1.74
CA GLY A 222 8.21 21.72 -3.17
C GLY A 222 8.18 20.49 -4.09
N LYS A 223 9.29 20.22 -4.80
CA LYS A 223 9.38 19.14 -5.81
C LYS A 223 9.79 17.77 -5.23
N ARG A 224 10.01 17.66 -3.91
CA ARG A 224 10.35 16.40 -3.25
C ARG A 224 9.18 15.40 -3.32
N TRP A 225 9.52 14.13 -3.19
CA TRP A 225 8.58 13.03 -3.27
C TRP A 225 8.50 12.29 -1.93
N LEU A 226 7.29 11.83 -1.62
CA LEU A 226 7.09 10.74 -0.68
C LEU A 226 6.96 9.44 -1.48
N VAL A 227 7.47 8.34 -0.92
CA VAL A 227 7.54 7.03 -1.58
C VAL A 227 6.84 5.97 -0.73
N GLY A 228 5.98 5.16 -1.34
CA GLY A 228 5.23 4.13 -0.63
C GLY A 228 4.16 3.51 -1.50
N HIS A 229 2.97 3.28 -0.93
CA HIS A 229 1.85 2.76 -1.72
C HIS A 229 0.49 3.13 -1.08
N PRO A 230 -0.43 3.74 -1.83
CA PRO A 230 -1.83 3.86 -1.44
C PRO A 230 -2.62 2.58 -1.73
N GLY A 231 -3.47 2.16 -0.81
CA GLY A 231 -4.38 1.03 -0.96
C GLY A 231 -5.80 1.49 -1.32
N PHE A 232 -6.54 0.59 -1.96
CA PHE A 232 -7.98 0.78 -2.14
C PHE A 232 -8.66 0.90 -0.77
N GLY A 233 -9.62 1.84 -0.64
CA GLY A 233 -10.30 2.10 0.62
C GLY A 233 -9.52 2.99 1.59
N GLY A 234 -8.39 3.55 1.17
CA GLY A 234 -7.74 4.68 1.82
C GLY A 234 -6.53 4.33 2.70
N SER A 235 -6.37 3.07 3.12
CA SER A 235 -5.14 2.63 3.82
C SER A 235 -3.91 2.98 2.98
N THR A 236 -2.90 3.62 3.56
CA THR A 236 -1.76 4.19 2.83
C THR A 236 -0.51 4.13 3.69
N VAL A 237 0.63 3.81 3.09
CA VAL A 237 1.95 4.03 3.68
C VAL A 237 2.77 4.92 2.77
N MET A 238 3.42 5.94 3.34
CA MET A 238 4.37 6.80 2.63
C MET A 238 5.58 7.06 3.52
N MET A 239 6.74 7.18 2.88
CA MET A 239 8.01 7.49 3.50
C MET A 239 8.58 8.79 2.94
N ASP A 240 9.17 9.59 3.81
CA ASP A 240 10.15 10.61 3.43
C ASP A 240 11.55 10.04 3.68
N VAL A 241 12.31 9.85 2.60
CA VAL A 241 13.66 9.27 2.68
C VAL A 241 14.69 10.27 3.22
N ASP A 242 14.47 11.58 3.06
CA ASP A 242 15.42 12.59 3.56
C ASP A 242 15.23 12.85 5.05
N GLU A 243 13.97 12.95 5.49
CA GLU A 243 13.62 13.20 6.90
C GLU A 243 13.54 11.91 7.74
N GLU A 244 13.69 10.75 7.09
CA GLU A 244 13.55 9.42 7.67
C GLU A 244 12.20 9.19 8.39
N ILE A 245 11.12 9.75 7.83
CA ILE A 245 9.76 9.67 8.37
C ILE A 245 8.96 8.60 7.65
N VAL A 246 8.13 7.88 8.40
CA VAL A 246 7.12 6.96 7.87
C VAL A 246 5.75 7.35 8.38
N ILE A 247 4.78 7.46 7.46
CA ILE A 247 3.38 7.74 7.78
C ILE A 247 2.57 6.54 7.28
N ALA A 248 1.96 5.82 8.22
CA ALA A 248 1.12 4.67 7.94
C ALA A 248 -0.30 4.91 8.46
N TYR A 249 -1.28 4.78 7.58
CA TYR A 249 -2.70 4.85 7.89
C TYR A 249 -3.38 3.56 7.44
N VAL A 250 -4.09 2.91 8.36
CA VAL A 250 -4.88 1.70 8.09
C VAL A 250 -6.28 1.89 8.65
N THR A 251 -7.29 1.49 7.89
CA THR A 251 -8.69 1.63 8.30
C THR A 251 -9.51 0.41 7.93
N ASN A 252 -10.51 0.09 8.75
CA ASN A 252 -11.55 -0.89 8.43
C ASN A 252 -12.79 -0.24 7.80
N GLY A 253 -13.01 1.06 7.99
CA GLY A 253 -14.05 1.81 7.30
C GLY A 253 -13.51 2.41 6.01
N LEU A 254 -13.67 1.68 4.90
CA LEU A 254 -13.09 2.04 3.61
C LEU A 254 -13.54 3.43 3.18
N LYS A 255 -12.57 4.21 2.67
CA LYS A 255 -12.76 5.55 2.14
C LYS A 255 -12.98 5.50 0.64
N THR A 256 -13.61 6.54 0.11
CA THR A 256 -13.77 6.68 -1.34
C THR A 256 -12.46 7.08 -2.03
N GLY A 257 -11.71 8.00 -1.40
CA GLY A 257 -10.41 8.42 -1.89
C GLY A 257 -9.33 7.34 -1.73
N MET A 258 -8.24 7.50 -2.49
CA MET A 258 -7.02 6.70 -2.40
C MET A 258 -5.82 7.64 -2.28
N GLY A 259 -4.81 7.24 -1.49
CA GLY A 259 -3.60 8.04 -1.25
C GLY A 259 -3.93 9.44 -0.77
N GLU A 260 -3.31 10.46 -1.37
CA GLU A 260 -3.57 11.87 -1.07
C GLU A 260 -5.05 12.28 -1.17
N LEU A 261 -5.90 11.58 -1.92
CA LEU A 261 -7.35 11.86 -1.99
C LEU A 261 -8.14 11.33 -0.78
N THR A 262 -7.50 10.53 0.07
CA THR A 262 -8.07 10.06 1.32
C THR A 262 -7.98 11.16 2.36
N ARG A 263 -9.08 11.85 2.64
CA ARG A 263 -9.10 13.02 3.52
C ARG A 263 -8.45 12.77 4.89
N THR A 264 -8.77 11.66 5.54
CA THR A 264 -8.22 11.33 6.88
C THR A 264 -6.71 11.14 6.84
N TYR A 265 -6.19 10.41 5.85
CA TYR A 265 -4.75 10.24 5.66
C TYR A 265 -4.07 11.57 5.34
N ARG A 266 -4.66 12.39 4.45
CA ARG A 266 -4.11 13.70 4.08
C ARG A 266 -3.92 14.58 5.32
N HIS A 267 -4.95 14.71 6.16
CA HIS A 267 -4.84 15.50 7.39
C HIS A 267 -3.77 14.96 8.35
N LEU A 268 -3.68 13.63 8.51
CA LEU A 268 -2.64 13.00 9.33
C LEU A 268 -1.25 13.32 8.78
N ARG A 269 -1.06 13.19 7.47
CA ARG A 269 0.21 13.46 6.80
C ARG A 269 0.62 14.91 6.95
N ASP A 270 -0.29 15.83 6.65
CA ASP A 270 -0.01 17.27 6.70
C ASP A 270 0.34 17.70 8.14
N ALA A 271 -0.40 17.21 9.14
CA ALA A 271 -0.10 17.45 10.56
C ALA A 271 1.29 16.93 10.98
N VAL A 272 1.73 15.77 10.48
CA VAL A 272 3.08 15.24 10.76
C VAL A 272 4.16 16.19 10.26
N PHE A 273 4.03 16.70 9.04
CA PHE A 273 5.02 17.63 8.47
C PHE A 273 4.95 19.02 9.10
N GLU A 274 3.77 19.53 9.46
CA GLU A 274 3.61 20.76 10.23
C GLU A 274 4.32 20.66 11.60
N CYS A 275 4.16 19.53 12.30
CA CYS A 275 4.86 19.30 13.57
C CYS A 275 6.39 19.22 13.39
N LEU A 276 6.86 18.61 12.30
CA LEU A 276 8.28 18.53 11.99
C LEU A 276 8.87 19.91 11.72
N GLU A 277 8.20 20.72 10.91
CA GLU A 277 8.62 22.09 10.59
C GLU A 277 8.70 22.94 11.86
N LYS A 278 7.67 22.90 12.68
CA LYS A 278 7.66 23.61 13.97
C LYS A 278 8.79 23.15 14.89
N SER A 279 9.05 21.83 14.98
CA SER A 279 10.15 21.31 15.78
C SER A 279 11.53 21.76 15.29
N LYS A 280 11.69 22.03 13.99
CA LYS A 280 12.93 22.57 13.42
C LYS A 280 13.08 24.06 13.72
N GLU A 281 11.99 24.81 13.69
CA GLU A 281 11.97 26.23 14.08
C GLU A 281 12.29 26.41 15.57
N ASP A 282 11.72 25.59 16.45
CA ASP A 282 11.95 25.63 17.90
C ASP A 282 13.40 25.22 18.29
N ALA A 283 14.14 24.57 17.40
CA ALA A 283 15.51 24.12 17.62
C ALA A 283 16.58 25.13 17.16
N LEU A 284 16.18 26.22 16.49
CA LEU A 284 17.04 27.31 16.00
C LEU A 284 17.11 28.47 16.99
#